data_AF-A0A7W0LJF9-F1
#
_entry.id   AF-A0A7W0LJF9-F1
#
_cell.length_a   1.000
_cell.length_b   1.000
_cell.length_c   1.000
_cell.angle_alpha   90.00
_cell.angle_beta   90.00
_cell.angle_gamma   90.00
#
_symmetry.space_group_name_H-M   'P 1'
#
loop_
_entity.id
_entity.type
_entity.pdbx_description
1 polymer ?
#
loop_
_entity_poly.entity_id
_entity_poly.type
_entity_poly.pdbx_seq_one_letter_code
_entity_poly.pdbx_strand_id
1 'polypeptide(L)' 'EGGHVLVVLVDGEDTAALSFRNLPRVRVLRARDVGVADVVGAARLAASPGAFEELAKLAATPAVRGVGGAEASRAPEAA' A
#
# COMPACT_ATOMS: atom_id res chain seq x y z
N GLU A 1 12.79 -8.33 -17.25
CA GLU A 1 13.14 -7.47 -16.10
C GLU A 1 12.06 -7.62 -15.04
N GLY A 2 12.42 -7.85 -13.78
CA GLY A 2 11.48 -8.38 -12.78
C GLY A 2 10.86 -7.30 -11.91
N GLY A 3 9.57 -6.99 -12.11
CA GLY A 3 8.82 -6.12 -11.21
C GLY A 3 8.56 -6.75 -9.83
N HIS A 4 7.96 -5.98 -8.92
CA HIS A 4 7.75 -6.37 -7.53
C HIS A 4 6.35 -6.95 -7.27
N VAL A 5 6.22 -7.69 -6.18
CA VAL A 5 4.93 -8.15 -5.65
C VAL A 5 4.46 -7.16 -4.59
N LEU A 6 3.26 -6.64 -4.75
CA LEU A 6 2.55 -5.90 -3.70
C LEU A 6 1.70 -6.89 -2.89
N VAL A 7 1.96 -6.96 -1.59
CA VAL A 7 1.17 -7.71 -0.62
C VAL A 7 0.32 -6.73 0.18
N VAL A 8 -0.99 -6.92 0.20
CA VAL A 8 -1.93 -6.05 0.92
C VAL A 8 -2.63 -6.82 2.01
N LEU A 9 -2.59 -6.28 3.23
CA LEU A 9 -3.14 -6.90 4.44
C LEU A 9 -4.02 -5.90 5.20
N VAL A 10 -4.91 -6.41 6.04
CA VAL A 10 -5.66 -5.59 7.03
C VAL A 10 -4.93 -5.56 8.37
N ASP A 11 -5.41 -4.73 9.29
CA ASP A 11 -4.96 -4.74 10.69
C ASP A 11 -5.26 -6.11 11.32
N GLY A 12 -4.37 -6.59 12.20
CA GLY A 12 -4.46 -7.93 12.81
C GLY A 12 -3.77 -9.07 12.03
N GLU A 13 -3.31 -8.82 10.80
CA GLU A 13 -2.53 -9.79 10.00
C GLU A 13 -1.00 -9.62 10.17
N ASP A 14 -0.54 -9.29 11.38
CA ASP A 14 0.84 -8.87 11.66
C ASP A 14 1.87 -9.98 11.42
N THR A 15 1.52 -11.23 11.72
CA THR A 15 2.40 -12.38 11.46
C THR A 15 2.72 -12.50 9.97
N ALA A 16 1.71 -12.36 9.10
CA ALA A 16 1.91 -12.39 7.65
C ALA A 16 2.79 -11.22 7.19
N ALA A 17 2.54 -10.01 7.71
CA ALA A 17 3.36 -8.84 7.39
C ALA A 17 4.84 -9.04 7.75
N LEU A 18 5.12 -9.63 8.92
CA LEU A 18 6.48 -9.94 9.35
C LEU A 18 7.15 -11.00 8.48
N SER A 19 6.41 -12.01 8.01
CA SER A 19 6.94 -13.05 7.12
C SER A 19 7.37 -12.51 5.75
N PHE A 20 6.63 -11.54 5.20
CA PHE A 20 6.89 -11.03 3.85
C PHE A 20 7.90 -9.88 3.78
N ARG A 21 8.11 -9.15 4.89
CA ARG A 21 8.96 -7.95 4.96
C ARG A 21 10.41 -8.18 4.51
N ASN A 22 10.95 -9.38 4.66
CA ASN A 22 12.36 -9.67 4.33
C ASN A 22 12.55 -10.30 2.94
N LEU A 23 11.48 -10.43 2.15
CA LEU A 23 11.58 -11.03 0.82
C LEU A 23 12.01 -9.99 -0.22
N PRO A 24 12.99 -10.32 -1.08
CA PRO A 24 13.40 -9.41 -2.14
C PRO A 24 12.26 -9.19 -3.13
N ARG A 25 12.09 -7.94 -3.58
CA ARG A 25 11.02 -7.54 -4.52
C ARG A 25 9.60 -7.75 -3.98
N VAL A 26 9.43 -7.74 -2.66
CA VAL A 26 8.11 -7.74 -2.02
C VAL A 26 7.95 -6.42 -1.29
N ARG A 27 6.79 -5.79 -1.48
CA ARG A 27 6.35 -4.64 -0.70
C ARG A 27 5.07 -5.01 0.02
N VAL A 28 5.01 -4.76 1.32
CA VAL A 28 3.83 -5.04 2.15
C VAL A 28 3.21 -3.69 2.53
N LEU A 29 1.93 -3.51 2.26
CA LEU A 29 1.15 -2.33 2.65
C LEU A 29 -0.14 -2.77 3.37
N ARG A 30 -0.69 -1.90 4.23
CA ARG A 30 -2.05 -2.10 4.74
C ARG A 30 -3.06 -1.57 3.74
N ALA A 31 -4.28 -2.12 3.71
CA ALA A 31 -5.31 -1.71 2.76
C ALA A 31 -5.58 -0.19 2.75
N ARG A 32 -5.50 0.47 3.92
CA ARG A 32 -5.66 1.93 4.07
C ARG A 32 -4.51 2.77 3.51
N ASP A 33 -3.35 2.17 3.33
CA ASP A 33 -2.10 2.82 2.90
C ASP A 33 -1.77 2.54 1.42
N VAL A 34 -2.64 1.80 0.72
CA VAL A 34 -2.47 1.47 -0.71
C VAL A 34 -3.07 2.56 -1.59
N GLY A 35 -2.25 3.15 -2.45
CA GLY A 35 -2.68 4.02 -3.53
C GLY A 35 -2.76 3.31 -4.89
N VAL A 36 -3.41 3.95 -5.87
CA VAL A 36 -3.51 3.44 -7.24
C VAL A 36 -2.13 3.26 -7.89
N ALA A 37 -1.17 4.15 -7.59
CA ALA A 37 0.19 4.06 -8.10
C ALA A 37 0.93 2.80 -7.60
N ASP A 38 0.67 2.36 -6.36
CA ASP A 38 1.25 1.15 -5.81
C ASP A 38 0.72 -0.09 -6.54
N VAL A 39 -0.58 -0.10 -6.85
CA VAL A 39 -1.23 -1.21 -7.57
C VAL A 39 -0.73 -1.31 -9.00
N VAL A 40 -0.71 -0.19 -9.75
CA VAL A 40 -0.29 -0.18 -11.17
C VAL A 40 1.22 -0.37 -11.31
N GLY A 41 2.01 0.07 -10.32
CA GLY A 41 3.46 -0.11 -10.31
C GLY A 41 3.92 -1.52 -9.94
N ALA A 42 3.04 -2.33 -9.34
CA ALA A 42 3.35 -3.72 -8.99
C ALA A 42 3.19 -4.63 -10.21
N ALA A 43 4.10 -5.61 -10.35
CA ALA A 43 3.94 -6.64 -11.38
C ALA A 43 2.91 -7.69 -10.98
N ARG A 44 2.68 -7.86 -9.67
CA ARG A 44 1.76 -8.84 -9.09
C ARG A 44 1.15 -8.26 -7.83
N LEU A 45 -0.13 -8.55 -7.61
CA LEU A 45 -0.87 -8.18 -6.41
C LEU A 45 -1.31 -9.46 -5.69
N ALA A 46 -1.03 -9.53 -4.39
CA ALA A 46 -1.59 -10.53 -3.48
C ALA A 46 -2.29 -9.78 -2.33
N ALA A 47 -3.60 -9.96 -2.21
CA ALA A 47 -4.38 -9.35 -1.13
C ALA A 47 -5.00 -10.45 -0.27
N SER A 48 -4.98 -10.27 1.05
CA SER A 48 -5.83 -11.10 1.91
C SER A 48 -7.30 -10.85 1.59
N PRO A 49 -8.21 -11.80 1.91
CA PRO A 49 -9.64 -11.60 1.68
C PRO A 49 -10.17 -10.30 2.31
N GLY A 50 -9.80 -10.01 3.56
CA GLY A 50 -10.20 -8.77 4.24
C GLY A 50 -9.62 -7.51 3.58
N ALA A 51 -8.38 -7.58 3.08
CA ALA A 51 -7.78 -6.44 2.37
C ALA A 51 -8.50 -6.17 1.04
N PHE A 52 -8.89 -7.23 0.33
CA PHE A 52 -9.65 -7.09 -0.91
C PHE A 52 -11.01 -6.44 -0.67
N GLU A 53 -11.72 -6.83 0.39
CA GLU A 53 -13.00 -6.20 0.76
C GLU A 53 -12.85 -4.71 1.10
N GLU A 54 -11.83 -4.35 1.88
CA GLU A 54 -11.55 -2.94 2.21
C GLU A 54 -11.21 -2.11 0.95
N LEU A 55 -10.36 -2.64 0.06
CA LEU A 55 -10.04 -1.99 -1.21
C LEU A 55 -11.29 -1.81 -2.09
N ALA A 56 -12.18 -2.81 -2.14
CA ALA A 56 -13.43 -2.72 -2.89
C ALA A 56 -14.35 -1.62 -2.34
N LYS A 57 -14.44 -1.47 -1.02
CA LYS A 57 -15.20 -0.37 -0.37
C LYS A 57 -14.61 1.00 -0.70
N LEU A 58 -13.29 1.13 -0.65
CA LEU A 58 -12.59 2.36 -1.01
C LEU A 58 -12.83 2.74 -2.47
N ALA A 59 -12.78 1.76 -3.38
CA ALA A 59 -13.00 1.99 -4.81
C ALA A 59 -14.45 2.33 -5.16
N ALA A 60 -15.42 1.79 -4.42
CA ALA A 60 -16.85 2.10 -4.60
C ALA A 60 -17.20 3.53 -4.13
N THR A 61 -16.37 4.12 -3.28
CA THR A 61 -16.57 5.49 -2.80
C THR A 61 -16.04 6.47 -3.84
N PRO A 62 -16.86 7.42 -4.35
CA PRO A 62 -16.39 8.40 -5.32
C PRO A 62 -15.27 9.24 -4.71
N ALA A 63 -14.07 9.15 -5.28
CA ALA A 63 -12.92 9.90 -4.80
C ALA A 63 -13.17 11.41 -4.94
N VAL A 64 -13.16 12.12 -3.81
CA VAL A 64 -13.05 13.58 -3.82
C VAL A 64 -11.68 13.90 -4.40
N ARG A 65 -11.63 14.62 -5.52
CA ARG A 65 -10.37 15.04 -6.15
C ARG A 65 -9.65 16.02 -5.21
N GLY A 66 -8.76 15.51 -4.37
CA GLY A 66 -7.78 16.31 -3.65
C GLY A 66 -6.70 16.77 -4.63
N VAL A 67 -6.58 18.07 -4.85
CA VAL A 67 -5.39 18.67 -5.48
C VAL A 67 -4.20 18.37 -4.55
N GLY A 68 -3.13 17.81 -5.13
CA GLY A 68 -2.10 17.05 -4.42
C GLY A 68 -1.41 17.78 -3.26
N GLY A 69 -1.29 17.07 -2.13
CA GLY A 69 -0.43 17.43 -1.01
C GLY A 69 0.90 16.67 -1.10
N ALA A 70 1.77 17.10 -2.01
CA ALA A 70 3.17 16.70 -2.03
C ALA A 70 4.01 17.68 -1.18
N GLU A 71 3.72 17.83 0.12
CA GLU A 71 4.59 18.56 1.05
C GLU A 71 4.53 17.95 2.46
N ALA A 72 5.30 16.89 2.66
CA ALA A 72 5.72 16.46 4.01
C ALA A 72 7.16 15.91 3.93
N SER A 73 8.05 16.70 3.32
CA SER A 73 9.50 16.48 3.48
C SER A 73 10.21 17.83 3.45
N ARG A 74 10.25 18.47 4.63
CA ARG A 74 11.32 19.37 5.10
C ARG A 74 10.98 19.79 6.53
N ALA A 75 11.49 19.04 7.51
CA ALA A 75 11.82 19.63 8.79
C ALA A 75 13.19 20.32 8.62
N PRO A 76 13.37 21.59 9.02
CA PRO A 76 14.68 22.19 9.04
C PRO A 76 15.52 21.55 10.15
N GLU A 77 16.69 21.04 9.77
CA GLU A 77 17.82 20.83 10.66
C GLU A 77 18.18 22.18 11.29
N ALA A 78 18.09 22.28 12.62
CA ALA A 78 18.51 23.45 13.38
C ALA A 78 19.70 23.06 14.25
N ALA A 79 20.76 23.86 14.07
CA ALA A 79 22.04 23.85 14.74
C ALA A 79 21.98 24.21 16.23
#